data_AF-H0IY71-F1
#
_entry.id   AF-H0IY71-F1
#
_cell.length_a   1.000
_cell.length_b   1.000
_cell.length_c   1.000
_cell.angle_alpha   90.00
_cell.angle_beta   90.00
_cell.angle_gamma   90.00
#
_symmetry.space_group_name_H-M   'P 1'
#
loop_
_entity.id
_entity.type
_entity.pdbx_description
1 polymer ?
#
loop_
_entity_poly.entity_id
_entity_poly.type
_entity_poly.pdbx_seq_one_letter_code
_entity_poly.pdbx_strand_id
1 'polypeptide(L)' 'MQKGKVRDNALKAQLRTPMFKMQQQTPKKGKGSYSRKGKSSGRGYRQAA' A
#
# COMPACT_ATOMS: atom_id res chain seq x y z
N MET A 1 -10.90 -8.88 -12.31
CA MET A 1 -12.36 -9.02 -12.30
C MET A 1 -12.93 -8.01 -13.29
N GLN A 2 -13.26 -8.47 -14.50
CA GLN A 2 -13.89 -7.59 -15.49
C GLN A 2 -15.30 -7.27 -15.00
N LYS A 3 -15.59 -6.01 -14.71
CA LYS A 3 -16.96 -5.60 -14.40
C LYS A 3 -17.75 -5.64 -15.70
N GLY A 4 -18.92 -6.26 -15.68
CA GLY A 4 -19.85 -6.20 -16.80
C GLY A 4 -20.23 -4.75 -17.14
N LYS A 5 -20.88 -4.55 -18.28
CA LYS A 5 -21.36 -3.22 -18.70
C LYS A 5 -22.17 -2.56 -17.57
N VAL A 6 -21.76 -1.35 -17.19
CA VAL A 6 -22.44 -0.55 -16.19
C VAL A 6 -23.73 -0.01 -16.80
N ARG A 7 -24.87 -0.25 -16.14
CA ARG A 7 -26.21 0.11 -16.65
C ARG A 7 -26.69 1.47 -16.11
N ASP A 8 -26.60 1.67 -14.80
CA ASP A 8 -27.27 2.81 -14.16
C ASP A 8 -26.31 3.95 -13.76
N ASN A 9 -25.22 3.63 -13.04
CA ASN A 9 -24.31 4.66 -12.51
C ASN A 9 -22.83 4.28 -12.64
N ALA A 10 -22.13 5.02 -13.50
CA ALA A 10 -20.71 4.86 -13.80
C ALA A 10 -19.80 5.13 -12.58
N LEU A 11 -20.05 6.21 -11.84
CA LEU A 11 -19.20 6.61 -10.71
C LEU A 11 -19.25 5.59 -9.57
N LYS A 12 -20.46 5.13 -9.22
CA LYS A 12 -20.64 4.09 -8.19
C LYS A 12 -19.96 2.80 -8.62
N ALA A 13 -20.06 2.42 -9.89
CA ALA A 13 -19.39 1.24 -10.41
C ALA A 13 -17.86 1.37 -10.34
N GLN A 14 -17.30 2.53 -10.71
CA GLN A 14 -15.88 2.81 -10.61
C GLN A 14 -15.38 2.78 -9.17
N LEU A 15 -16.06 3.44 -8.23
CA LEU A 15 -15.69 3.48 -6.81
C LEU A 15 -15.55 2.08 -6.20
N ARG A 16 -16.36 1.11 -6.64
CA ARG A 16 -16.30 -0.28 -6.14
C ARG A 16 -15.21 -1.13 -6.80
N THR A 17 -14.35 -0.56 -7.63
CA THR A 17 -13.22 -1.30 -8.21
C THR A 17 -12.04 -1.31 -7.23
N PRO A 18 -11.07 -2.23 -7.37
CA PRO A 18 -9.85 -2.23 -6.56
C PRO A 18 -9.03 -0.94 -6.65
N MET A 19 -9.25 -0.11 -7.68
CA MET A 19 -8.60 1.18 -7.88
C MET A 19 -8.84 2.12 -6.71
N PHE A 20 -10.06 2.15 -6.16
CA PHE A 20 -10.45 3.03 -5.06
C PHE A 20 -10.62 2.29 -3.73
N LYS A 21 -9.83 1.22 -3.53
CA LYS A 21 -9.84 0.51 -2.25
C LYS A 21 -9.20 1.36 -1.14
N MET A 22 -9.68 1.18 0.08
CA MET A 22 -9.04 1.76 1.26
C MET A 22 -7.62 1.25 1.39
N GLN A 23 -6.66 2.17 1.45
CA GLN A 23 -5.25 1.85 1.66
C GLN A 23 -4.92 1.97 3.14
N GLN A 24 -4.25 0.96 3.70
CA GLN A 24 -3.75 1.01 5.07
C GLN A 24 -2.26 1.36 5.03
N GLN A 25 -1.87 2.41 5.76
CA GLN A 25 -0.46 2.74 5.94
C GLN A 25 0.07 2.04 7.18
N THR A 26 1.31 1.56 7.11
CA THR A 26 1.98 1.00 8.29
C THR A 26 2.37 2.13 9.24
N PRO A 27 1.95 2.08 10.52
CA PRO A 27 2.28 3.13 11.47
C PRO A 27 3.77 3.09 11.81
N LYS A 28 4.36 4.25 12.11
CA LYS A 28 5.79 4.33 12.50
C LYS A 28 6.06 3.79 13.91
N LYS A 29 5.05 3.76 14.80
CA LYS A 29 5.16 3.30 16.19
C LYS A 29 3.84 2.64 16.63
N GLY A 30 3.92 1.68 17.54
CA GLY A 30 2.76 1.00 18.14
C GLY A 30 2.45 -0.36 17.50
N LYS A 31 1.16 -0.73 17.48
CA LYS A 31 0.73 -2.03 16.94
C LYS A 31 0.99 -2.10 15.43
N GLY A 32 1.67 -3.15 14.98
CA GLY A 32 1.98 -3.35 13.57
C GLY A 32 3.10 -2.46 13.01
N SER A 33 3.85 -1.74 13.86
CA SER A 33 4.97 -0.90 13.40
C SER A 33 6.33 -1.62 13.35
N TYR A 34 6.43 -2.85 13.87
CA TYR A 34 7.69 -3.60 13.88
C TYR A 34 8.04 -4.09 12.48
N SER A 35 9.25 -3.78 12.00
CA SER A 35 9.82 -4.31 10.76
C SER A 35 11.10 -5.09 11.08
N ARG A 36 11.18 -6.33 10.59
CA ARG A 36 12.38 -7.19 10.78
C ARG A 36 13.65 -6.57 10.18
N LYS A 37 13.50 -5.81 9.10
CA LYS A 37 14.59 -5.09 8.43
C LYS A 37 14.25 -3.61 8.41
N GLY A 38 15.08 -2.80 9.05
CA GLY A 38 14.97 -1.35 8.98
C GLY A 38 15.23 -0.84 7.56
N LYS A 39 14.80 0.40 7.27
CA LYS A 39 14.95 1.05 5.95
C LYS A 39 16.40 1.08 5.43
N SER A 40 17.40 1.04 6.32
CA SER A 40 18.83 1.13 5.98
C SER A 40 19.60 -0.21 6.11
N SER A 41 18.92 -1.35 6.23
CA SER A 41 19.54 -2.68 6.45
C SER A 41 20.44 -3.20 5.31
N GLY A 42 20.73 -2.39 4.28
CA GLY A 42 21.61 -2.70 3.16
C GLY A 42 22.70 -1.65 2.89
N ARG A 43 22.92 -0.66 3.77
CA ARG A 43 24.16 0.15 3.69
C ARG A 43 25.29 -0.66 4.30
N GLY A 44 25.77 -1.65 3.54
CA GLY A 44 27.01 -2.34 3.81
C GLY A 44 28.12 -1.31 4.07
N TYR A 45 28.91 -1.60 5.08
CA TYR A 45 30.19 -0.99 5.45
C TYR A 45 30.83 -0.18 4.32
N ARG A 46 30.50 1.12 4.21
CA ARG A 46 31.40 2.06 3.53
C ARG A 46 32.48 2.37 4.55
N GLN A 47 33.57 1.62 4.44
CA GLN A 47 34.81 1.81 5.20
C GLN A 47 35.16 3.30 5.17
N ALA A 48 35.23 3.91 6.34
CA ALA A 48 35.77 5.24 6.53
C ALA A 48 37.14 5.05 7.19
N ALA A 49 38.17 5.55 6.48
CA ALA A 49 39.60 5.56 6.81
C ALA A 49 40.31 4.20 6.76
#